data_AF-A0A7S2IXF1-F1
#
_entry.id   AF-A0A7S2IXF1-F1
#
_cell.length_a   1.000
_cell.length_b   1.000
_cell.length_c   1.000
_cell.angle_alpha   90.00
_cell.angle_beta   90.00
_cell.angle_gamma   90.00
#
_symmetry.space_group_name_H-M   'P 1'
#
loop_
_entity.id
_entity.type
_entity.pdbx_description
1 polymer ?
#
loop_
_entity_poly.entity_id
_entity_poly.type
_entity_poly.pdbx_seq_one_letter_code
_entity_poly.pdbx_strand_id
1 'polypeptide(L)'
;RLEEERRKEEERLRREEEERKRQEEAEQRRKEEEEAKAAAKLEEELRLKAASDVEAAAELAALEAAKAAKEAERMSATGPPVSAQAVAAEEEEHAKKVEEIKEHAKEVVKEKAEREEKEAILQLQQADVMVHVAEEKGDDLHAAVAAQGGIAGVVAMSANHAASAEVQANFVGLMRDLCVSDEIAEEITAAGGVERIIDAAHAHYDVPDVMMEVADAIRNLTASDNIAAKVGEARGIEVLIDAATRHVTNEE
;
A
#
# COMPACT_ATOMS: atom_id res chain seq x y z
N ARG A 1 -28.19 -21.53 -54.40
CA ARG A 1 -29.32 -21.35 -53.46
C ARG A 1 -29.02 -21.99 -52.10
N LEU A 2 -28.77 -23.30 -52.02
CA LEU A 2 -28.36 -23.97 -50.77
C LEU A 2 -27.05 -23.42 -50.16
N GLU A 3 -26.01 -23.20 -50.97
CA GLU A 3 -24.76 -22.59 -50.47
C GLU A 3 -24.94 -21.14 -50.00
N GLU A 4 -25.85 -20.40 -50.63
CA GLU A 4 -26.13 -19.01 -50.26
C GLU A 4 -26.95 -18.92 -48.97
N GLU A 5 -27.87 -19.87 -48.76
CA GLU A 5 -28.60 -20.04 -47.50
C GLU A 5 -27.64 -20.46 -46.37
N ARG A 6 -26.73 -21.42 -46.62
CA ARG A 6 -25.71 -21.84 -45.63
C ARG A 6 -24.77 -20.70 -45.25
N ARG A 7 -24.32 -19.90 -46.21
CA ARG A 7 -23.46 -18.74 -45.95
C ARG A 7 -24.16 -17.66 -45.12
N LYS A 8 -25.45 -17.41 -45.37
CA LYS A 8 -26.26 -16.46 -44.59
C LYS A 8 -26.48 -16.95 -43.16
N GLU A 9 -26.64 -18.27 -42.98
CA GLU A 9 -26.78 -18.89 -41.66
C GLU A 9 -25.48 -18.85 -40.84
N GLU A 10 -24.33 -19.13 -41.46
CA GLU A 10 -23.01 -18.97 -40.84
C GLU A 10 -22.73 -17.51 -40.45
N GLU A 11 -23.07 -16.54 -41.31
CA GLU A 11 -22.93 -15.12 -40.99
C GLU A 11 -23.83 -14.68 -39.83
N ARG A 12 -25.04 -15.25 -39.72
CA ARG A 12 -25.95 -14.99 -38.61
C ARG A 12 -25.40 -15.54 -37.30
N LEU A 13 -24.95 -16.80 -37.29
CA LEU A 13 -24.38 -17.43 -36.10
C LEU A 13 -23.13 -16.70 -35.60
N ARG A 14 -22.26 -16.25 -36.53
CA ARG A 14 -21.08 -15.47 -36.19
C ARG A 14 -21.43 -14.12 -35.53
N ARG A 15 -22.47 -13.44 -36.03
CA ARG A 15 -22.96 -12.18 -35.43
C ARG A 15 -23.56 -12.41 -34.05
N GLU A 16 -24.35 -13.48 -33.87
CA GLU A 16 -24.91 -13.87 -32.57
C GLU A 16 -23.80 -14.22 -31.56
N GLU A 17 -22.74 -14.89 -31.99
CA GLU A 17 -21.59 -15.22 -31.15
C GLU A 17 -20.76 -13.98 -30.77
N GLU A 18 -20.51 -13.06 -31.71
CA GLU A 18 -19.84 -11.77 -31.43
C GLU A 18 -20.67 -10.90 -30.47
N GLU A 19 -22.00 -10.91 -30.60
CA GLU A 19 -22.90 -10.16 -29.72
C GLU A 19 -22.95 -10.76 -28.31
N ARG A 20 -22.96 -12.10 -28.19
CA ARG A 20 -22.84 -12.79 -26.89
C ARG A 20 -21.51 -12.47 -26.21
N LYS A 21 -20.40 -12.52 -26.96
CA LYS A 21 -19.07 -12.23 -26.43
C LYS A 21 -18.95 -10.78 -25.92
N ARG A 22 -19.52 -9.82 -26.66
CA ARG A 22 -19.61 -8.43 -26.21
C ARG A 22 -20.45 -8.26 -24.95
N GLN A 23 -21.54 -9.02 -24.80
CA GLN A 23 -22.36 -9.00 -23.59
C GLN A 23 -21.61 -9.57 -22.39
N GLU A 24 -20.89 -10.68 -22.57
CA GLU A 24 -20.04 -11.30 -21.53
C GLU A 24 -18.91 -10.34 -21.10
N GLU A 25 -18.20 -9.72 -22.04
CA GLU A 25 -17.16 -8.73 -21.76
C GLU A 25 -17.73 -7.49 -21.04
N ALA A 26 -18.92 -7.02 -21.42
CA ALA A 26 -19.58 -5.89 -20.77
C ALA A 26 -20.04 -6.24 -19.34
N GLU A 27 -20.53 -7.45 -19.10
CA GLU A 27 -20.91 -7.92 -17.76
C GLU A 27 -19.67 -8.07 -16.86
N GLN A 28 -18.58 -8.60 -17.41
CA GLN A 28 -17.32 -8.75 -16.68
C GLN A 28 -16.72 -7.40 -16.29
N ARG A 29 -16.66 -6.44 -17.22
CA ARG A 29 -16.25 -5.05 -16.91
C ARG A 29 -17.11 -4.41 -15.82
N ARG A 30 -18.41 -4.72 -15.80
CA ARG A 30 -19.33 -4.22 -14.78
C ARG A 30 -19.03 -4.82 -13.41
N LYS A 31 -18.71 -6.12 -13.34
CA LYS A 31 -18.31 -6.78 -12.09
C LYS A 31 -16.98 -6.24 -11.58
N GLU A 32 -15.99 -6.08 -12.46
CA GLU A 32 -14.69 -5.50 -12.13
C GLU A 32 -14.84 -4.05 -11.62
N GLU A 33 -15.68 -3.23 -12.26
CA GLU A 33 -15.95 -1.86 -11.79
C GLU A 33 -16.67 -1.85 -10.42
N GLU A 34 -17.54 -2.83 -10.15
CA GLU A 34 -18.24 -2.96 -8.87
C GLU A 34 -17.30 -3.45 -7.76
N GLU A 35 -16.40 -4.38 -8.05
CA GLU A 35 -15.34 -4.85 -7.15
C GLU A 35 -14.31 -3.76 -6.85
N ALA A 36 -13.88 -2.99 -7.86
CA ALA A 36 -13.00 -1.84 -7.67
C ALA A 36 -13.63 -0.76 -6.80
N LYS A 37 -14.94 -0.49 -6.97
CA LYS A 37 -15.68 0.43 -6.10
C LYS A 37 -15.82 -0.10 -4.68
N ALA A 38 -16.01 -1.41 -4.50
CA ALA A 38 -16.06 -2.04 -3.19
C ALA A 38 -14.70 -1.98 -2.48
N ALA A 39 -13.60 -2.23 -3.20
CA ALA A 39 -12.24 -2.14 -2.69
C ALA A 39 -11.88 -0.70 -2.28
N ALA A 40 -12.17 0.29 -3.13
CA ALA A 40 -11.93 1.71 -2.80
C ALA A 40 -12.75 2.16 -1.57
N LYS A 41 -13.99 1.68 -1.44
CA LYS A 41 -14.82 1.97 -0.27
C LYS A 41 -14.28 1.31 1.00
N LEU A 42 -13.78 0.08 0.92
CA LEU A 42 -13.14 -0.61 2.04
C LEU A 42 -11.86 0.10 2.47
N GLU A 43 -11.06 0.58 1.52
CA GLU A 43 -9.85 1.34 1.78
C GLU A 43 -10.16 2.69 2.47
N GLU A 44 -11.18 3.41 1.99
CA GLU A 44 -11.66 4.64 2.64
C GLU A 44 -12.19 4.38 4.06
N GLU A 45 -12.92 3.27 4.27
CA GLU A 45 -13.45 2.86 5.57
C GLU A 45 -12.33 2.45 6.54
N LEU A 46 -11.30 1.74 6.07
CA LEU A 46 -10.09 1.43 6.84
C LEU A 46 -9.30 2.68 7.19
N ARG A 47 -9.18 3.63 6.25
CA ARG A 47 -8.51 4.92 6.48
C ARG A 47 -9.26 5.78 7.52
N LEU A 48 -10.60 5.82 7.44
CA LEU A 48 -11.45 6.50 8.43
C LEU A 48 -11.36 5.82 9.80
N LYS A 49 -11.31 4.49 9.83
CA LYS A 49 -11.16 3.72 11.08
C LYS A 49 -9.81 3.96 11.72
N ALA A 50 -8.72 3.97 10.94
CA ALA A 50 -7.39 4.31 11.43
C ALA A 50 -7.33 5.74 11.98
N ALA A 51 -7.98 6.71 11.31
CA ALA A 51 -8.11 8.06 11.84
C ALA A 51 -8.91 8.10 13.15
N SER A 52 -9.98 7.31 13.27
CA SER A 52 -10.78 7.21 14.51
C SER A 52 -10.05 6.49 15.64
N ASP A 53 -9.20 5.50 15.33
CA ASP A 53 -8.40 4.79 16.33
C ASP A 53 -7.26 5.68 16.86
N VAL A 54 -6.71 6.56 16.00
CA VAL A 54 -5.78 7.62 16.40
C VAL A 54 -6.48 8.67 17.28
N GLU A 55 -7.69 9.08 16.91
CA GLU A 55 -8.50 10.01 17.71
C GLU A 55 -8.94 9.39 19.05
N ALA A 56 -9.29 8.11 19.07
CA ALA A 56 -9.63 7.36 20.28
C ALA A 56 -8.42 7.15 21.18
N ALA A 57 -7.23 6.90 20.64
CA ALA A 57 -5.99 6.85 21.40
C ALA A 57 -5.66 8.23 22.03
N ALA A 58 -5.89 9.31 21.29
CA ALA A 58 -5.73 10.68 21.81
C ALA A 58 -6.76 11.01 22.90
N GLU A 59 -8.02 10.61 22.75
CA GLU A 59 -9.06 10.75 23.79
C GLU A 59 -8.72 9.92 25.03
N LEU A 60 -8.23 8.68 24.89
CA LEU A 60 -7.87 7.82 26.01
C LEU A 60 -6.71 8.43 26.81
N ALA A 61 -5.68 8.94 26.13
CA ALA A 61 -4.57 9.65 26.74
C ALA A 61 -5.03 10.94 27.45
N ALA A 62 -5.94 11.70 26.85
CA ALA A 62 -6.52 12.89 27.47
C ALA A 62 -7.35 12.54 28.72
N LEU A 63 -8.07 11.42 28.71
CA LEU A 63 -8.91 10.96 29.82
C LEU A 63 -8.06 10.42 30.98
N GLU A 64 -6.94 9.75 30.68
CA GLU A 64 -5.93 9.37 31.68
C GLU A 64 -5.25 10.60 32.30
N ALA A 65 -4.90 11.60 31.49
CA ALA A 65 -4.33 12.87 31.97
C ALA A 65 -5.34 13.66 32.84
N ALA A 66 -6.62 13.71 32.45
CA ALA A 66 -7.67 14.34 33.23
C ALA A 66 -7.94 13.62 34.56
N LYS A 67 -7.84 12.29 34.59
CA LYS A 67 -7.90 11.51 35.83
C LYS A 67 -6.73 11.83 36.77
N ALA A 68 -5.50 11.89 36.23
CA ALA A 68 -4.31 12.27 37.00
C ALA A 68 -4.43 13.70 37.58
N ALA A 69 -4.96 14.64 36.79
CA ALA A 69 -5.20 16.02 37.25
C ALA A 69 -6.26 16.08 38.36
N LYS A 70 -7.36 15.34 38.24
CA LYS A 70 -8.42 15.28 39.25
C LYS A 70 -7.98 14.57 40.54
N GLU A 71 -7.05 13.62 40.43
CA GLU A 71 -6.40 12.98 41.57
C GLU A 71 -5.47 13.96 42.30
N ALA A 72 -4.70 14.76 41.56
CA ALA A 72 -3.89 15.86 42.12
C ALA A 72 -4.75 16.95 42.79
N GLU A 73 -5.89 17.32 42.19
CA GLU A 73 -6.85 18.27 42.75
C GLU A 73 -7.51 17.73 44.04
N ARG A 74 -7.85 16.44 44.10
CA ARG A 74 -8.32 15.79 45.34
C ARG A 74 -7.27 15.78 46.45
N MET A 75 -5.99 15.68 46.09
CA MET A 75 -4.89 15.81 47.05
C MET A 75 -4.69 17.26 47.53
N SER A 76 -5.15 18.26 46.75
CA SER A 76 -5.11 19.70 47.05
C SER A 76 -6.35 20.21 47.82
N ALA A 77 -7.54 19.68 47.55
CA ALA A 77 -8.85 20.13 48.07
C ALA A 77 -9.10 19.93 49.58
N THR A 78 -8.06 19.67 50.36
CA THR A 78 -8.10 19.75 51.83
C THR A 78 -7.70 21.14 52.36
N GLY A 79 -7.51 22.13 51.48
CA GLY A 79 -7.17 23.54 51.81
C GLY A 79 -8.31 24.57 51.63
N PRO A 80 -8.22 25.75 52.26
CA PRO A 80 -9.27 26.80 52.32
C PRO A 80 -9.47 27.56 50.98
N PRO A 81 -10.57 28.36 50.81
CA PRO A 81 -11.05 28.78 49.48
C PRO A 81 -10.09 29.73 48.76
N VAL A 82 -9.73 29.37 47.53
CA VAL A 82 -8.74 30.07 46.71
C VAL A 82 -9.41 31.15 45.84
N SER A 83 -8.80 32.33 45.74
CA SER A 83 -9.35 33.50 45.04
C SER A 83 -9.48 33.32 43.52
N ALA A 84 -10.40 34.03 42.85
CA ALA A 84 -10.64 33.95 41.39
C ALA A 84 -9.40 34.21 40.50
N GLN A 85 -8.40 34.96 40.99
CA GLN A 85 -7.11 35.13 40.31
C GLN A 85 -6.25 33.87 40.30
N ALA A 86 -6.36 33.02 41.33
CA ALA A 86 -5.66 31.74 41.37
C ALA A 86 -6.30 30.74 40.41
N VAL A 87 -7.64 30.75 40.29
CA VAL A 87 -8.36 29.90 39.33
C VAL A 87 -7.97 30.26 37.89
N ALA A 88 -7.87 31.54 37.56
CA ALA A 88 -7.43 31.98 36.22
C ALA A 88 -5.96 31.63 35.92
N ALA A 89 -5.08 31.70 36.93
CA ALA A 89 -3.68 31.30 36.79
C ALA A 89 -3.54 29.77 36.62
N GLU A 90 -4.35 28.99 37.33
CA GLU A 90 -4.44 27.53 37.17
C GLU A 90 -4.99 27.15 35.79
N GLU A 91 -6.03 27.84 35.28
CA GLU A 91 -6.55 27.60 33.92
C GLU A 91 -5.50 27.88 32.82
N GLU A 92 -4.71 28.95 32.95
CA GLU A 92 -3.62 29.26 32.02
C GLU A 92 -2.49 28.21 32.09
N GLU A 93 -2.13 27.74 33.30
CA GLU A 93 -1.15 26.67 33.49
C GLU A 93 -1.63 25.34 32.91
N HIS A 94 -2.90 25.01 33.09
CA HIS A 94 -3.53 23.82 32.51
C HIS A 94 -3.55 23.88 30.98
N ALA A 95 -3.87 25.04 30.39
CA ALA A 95 -3.83 25.21 28.93
C ALA A 95 -2.43 24.97 28.37
N LYS A 96 -1.38 25.45 29.05
CA LYS A 96 0.03 25.19 28.67
C LYS A 96 0.38 23.70 28.75
N LYS A 97 0.01 23.02 29.84
CA LYS A 97 0.23 21.56 29.98
C LYS A 97 -0.48 20.75 28.91
N VAL A 98 -1.70 21.15 28.52
CA VAL A 98 -2.44 20.48 27.44
C VAL A 98 -1.73 20.62 26.09
N GLU A 99 -1.17 21.79 25.78
CA GLU A 99 -0.38 21.97 24.54
C GLU A 99 0.93 21.17 24.59
N GLU A 100 1.64 21.11 25.72
CA GLU A 100 2.82 20.25 25.88
C GLU A 100 2.51 18.76 25.67
N ILE A 101 1.37 18.29 26.18
CA ILE A 101 0.90 16.91 26.00
C ILE A 101 0.58 16.63 24.53
N LYS A 102 -0.05 17.57 23.82
CA LYS A 102 -0.34 17.41 22.38
C LYS A 102 0.93 17.28 21.57
N GLU A 103 1.95 18.10 21.85
CA GLU A 103 3.24 18.01 21.16
C GLU A 103 3.95 16.69 21.49
N HIS A 104 3.95 16.25 22.75
CA HIS A 104 4.52 14.96 23.12
C HIS A 104 3.79 13.79 22.44
N ALA A 105 2.46 13.83 22.34
CA ALA A 105 1.69 12.80 21.65
C ALA A 105 2.02 12.72 20.16
N LYS A 106 2.22 13.87 19.48
CA LYS A 106 2.67 13.89 18.08
C LYS A 106 4.03 13.24 17.91
N GLU A 107 4.98 13.54 18.79
CA GLU A 107 6.31 12.93 18.76
C GLU A 107 6.24 11.41 19.00
N VAL A 108 5.46 10.94 19.96
CA VAL A 108 5.28 9.50 20.21
C VAL A 108 4.68 8.77 19.00
N VAL A 109 3.69 9.38 18.33
CA VAL A 109 3.09 8.80 17.11
C VAL A 109 4.13 8.74 15.98
N LYS A 110 4.91 9.81 15.81
CA LYS A 110 5.98 9.87 14.82
C LYS A 110 7.06 8.81 15.09
N GLU A 111 7.55 8.70 16.32
CA GLU A 111 8.53 7.68 16.72
C GLU A 111 8.01 6.26 16.48
N LYS A 112 6.72 6.03 16.76
CA LYS A 112 6.08 4.74 16.49
C LYS A 112 6.05 4.44 14.98
N ALA A 113 5.63 5.39 14.16
CA ALA A 113 5.59 5.21 12.70
C ALA A 113 6.99 4.95 12.12
N GLU A 114 8.01 5.71 12.54
CA GLU A 114 9.40 5.50 12.14
C GLU A 114 9.93 4.12 12.56
N ARG A 115 9.48 3.61 13.70
CA ARG A 115 9.86 2.26 14.17
C ARG A 115 9.23 1.18 13.31
N GLU A 116 7.95 1.30 12.99
CA GLU A 116 7.21 0.36 12.13
C GLU A 116 7.80 0.35 10.72
N GLU A 117 8.13 1.52 10.17
CA GLU A 117 8.81 1.64 8.88
C GLU A 117 10.19 0.95 8.87
N LYS A 118 11.02 1.19 9.88
CA LYS A 118 12.33 0.50 10.02
C LYS A 118 12.18 -1.01 10.14
N GLU A 119 11.15 -1.48 10.84
CA GLU A 119 10.86 -2.90 10.95
C GLU A 119 10.46 -3.50 9.60
N ALA A 120 9.61 -2.82 8.83
CA ALA A 120 9.22 -3.23 7.49
C ALA A 120 10.44 -3.31 6.54
N ILE A 121 11.31 -2.29 6.55
CA ILE A 121 12.54 -2.28 5.76
C ILE A 121 13.40 -3.50 6.12
N LEU A 122 13.61 -3.76 7.41
CA LEU A 122 14.39 -4.90 7.86
C LEU A 122 13.78 -6.24 7.41
N GLN A 123 12.45 -6.37 7.47
CA GLN A 123 11.76 -7.58 7.04
C GLN A 123 11.89 -7.82 5.53
N LEU A 124 11.83 -6.76 4.71
CA LEU A 124 12.03 -6.83 3.26
C LEU A 124 13.48 -7.17 2.91
N GLN A 125 14.46 -6.52 3.54
CA GLN A 125 15.88 -6.82 3.35
C GLN A 125 16.23 -8.26 3.76
N GLN A 126 15.60 -8.77 4.82
CA GLN A 126 15.77 -10.16 5.21
C GLN A 126 15.21 -11.12 4.16
N ALA A 127 14.03 -10.84 3.61
CA ALA A 127 13.46 -11.64 2.53
C ALA A 127 14.34 -11.61 1.29
N ASP A 128 14.85 -10.44 0.91
CA ASP A 128 15.76 -10.25 -0.21
C ASP A 128 17.03 -11.11 -0.09
N VAL A 129 17.69 -11.08 1.08
CA VAL A 129 18.84 -11.95 1.34
C VAL A 129 18.47 -13.43 1.24
N MET A 130 17.28 -13.82 1.71
CA MET A 130 16.84 -15.21 1.61
C MET A 130 16.53 -15.62 0.16
N VAL A 131 16.03 -14.71 -0.68
CA VAL A 131 15.81 -14.93 -2.11
C VAL A 131 17.14 -15.21 -2.79
N HIS A 132 18.14 -14.34 -2.61
CA HIS A 132 19.48 -14.54 -3.18
C HIS A 132 20.11 -15.88 -2.73
N VAL A 133 19.95 -16.24 -1.45
CA VAL A 133 20.44 -17.52 -0.92
C VAL A 133 19.70 -18.71 -1.55
N ALA A 134 18.38 -18.59 -1.76
CA ALA A 134 17.58 -19.62 -2.38
C ALA A 134 17.96 -19.81 -3.85
N GLU A 135 18.16 -18.73 -4.60
CA GLU A 135 18.62 -18.77 -6.00
C GLU A 135 19.99 -19.44 -6.14
N GLU A 136 20.97 -19.06 -5.30
CA GLU A 136 22.32 -19.64 -5.34
C GLU A 136 22.28 -21.17 -5.11
N LYS A 137 21.36 -21.63 -4.27
CA LYS A 137 21.21 -23.05 -3.92
C LYS A 137 20.24 -23.81 -4.83
N GLY A 138 19.45 -23.11 -5.64
CA GLY A 138 18.33 -23.69 -6.38
C GLY A 138 17.20 -24.20 -5.45
N ASP A 139 17.01 -23.55 -4.30
CA ASP A 139 15.95 -23.84 -3.34
C ASP A 139 14.63 -23.12 -3.72
N ASP A 140 13.54 -23.44 -3.02
CA ASP A 140 12.22 -22.84 -3.23
C ASP A 140 12.17 -21.37 -2.76
N LEU A 141 11.90 -20.45 -3.68
CA LEU A 141 11.80 -19.02 -3.42
C LEU A 141 10.60 -18.66 -2.52
N HIS A 142 9.54 -19.47 -2.46
CA HIS A 142 8.43 -19.21 -1.53
C HIS A 142 8.87 -19.28 -0.07
N ALA A 143 9.85 -20.13 0.24
CA ALA A 143 10.40 -20.25 1.58
C ALA A 143 11.12 -18.96 2.02
N ALA A 144 11.66 -18.18 1.07
CA ALA A 144 12.39 -16.95 1.36
C ALA A 144 11.48 -15.83 1.92
N VAL A 145 10.21 -15.83 1.53
CA VAL A 145 9.20 -14.83 1.95
C VAL A 145 8.23 -15.36 3.01
N ALA A 146 8.35 -16.63 3.40
CA ALA A 146 7.38 -17.27 4.30
C ALA A 146 7.29 -16.57 5.68
N ALA A 147 8.41 -16.08 6.22
CA ALA A 147 8.45 -15.38 7.49
C ALA A 147 7.73 -14.01 7.45
N GLN A 148 7.61 -13.43 6.26
CA GLN A 148 6.95 -12.15 5.98
C GLN A 148 5.47 -12.32 5.62
N GLY A 149 4.91 -13.52 5.82
CA GLY A 149 3.53 -13.84 5.43
C GLY A 149 3.38 -14.17 3.95
N GLY A 150 4.47 -14.56 3.29
CA GLY A 150 4.50 -14.87 1.86
C GLY A 150 4.36 -13.62 0.99
N ILE A 151 4.05 -13.83 -0.29
CA ILE A 151 3.89 -12.76 -1.29
C ILE A 151 2.81 -11.76 -0.86
N ALA A 152 1.66 -12.24 -0.37
CA ALA A 152 0.58 -11.37 0.09
C ALA A 152 1.00 -10.48 1.28
N GLY A 153 1.78 -11.02 2.22
CA GLY A 153 2.31 -10.24 3.34
C GLY A 153 3.29 -9.17 2.89
N VAL A 154 4.16 -9.48 1.93
CA VAL A 154 5.08 -8.53 1.32
C VAL A 154 4.35 -7.40 0.58
N VAL A 155 3.32 -7.73 -0.22
CA VAL A 155 2.47 -6.72 -0.88
C VAL A 155 1.73 -5.85 0.14
N ALA A 156 1.23 -6.43 1.23
CA ALA A 156 0.58 -5.68 2.29
C ALA A 156 1.53 -4.73 3.03
N MET A 157 2.80 -5.10 3.22
CA MET A 157 3.82 -4.21 3.78
C MET A 157 4.01 -2.97 2.91
N SER A 158 4.11 -3.14 1.58
CA SER A 158 4.16 -2.00 0.66
C SER A 158 2.93 -1.10 0.81
N ALA A 159 1.72 -1.67 0.86
CA ALA A 159 0.49 -0.90 1.00
C ALA A 159 0.45 -0.08 2.31
N ASN A 160 0.84 -0.68 3.44
CA ASN A 160 0.86 -0.01 4.74
C ASN A 160 1.89 1.11 4.84
N HIS A 161 2.92 1.07 4.01
CA HIS A 161 4.02 2.05 4.00
C HIS A 161 4.18 2.71 2.62
N ALA A 162 3.06 2.98 1.93
CA ALA A 162 3.05 3.57 0.59
C ALA A 162 3.79 4.91 0.50
N ALA A 163 3.86 5.67 1.59
CA ALA A 163 4.54 6.96 1.66
C ALA A 163 6.07 6.86 1.87
N SER A 164 6.61 5.69 2.23
CA SER A 164 8.04 5.51 2.43
C SER A 164 8.71 5.05 1.14
N ALA A 165 9.53 5.93 0.55
CA ALA A 165 10.30 5.60 -0.65
C ALA A 165 11.25 4.40 -0.43
N GLU A 166 11.84 4.31 0.77
CA GLU A 166 12.77 3.23 1.11
C GLU A 166 12.05 1.88 1.21
N VAL A 167 10.87 1.83 1.85
CA VAL A 167 10.05 0.60 1.86
C VAL A 167 9.64 0.22 0.44
N GLN A 168 9.21 1.19 -0.38
CA GLN A 168 8.84 0.91 -1.77
C GLN A 168 10.02 0.40 -2.62
N ALA A 169 11.21 0.98 -2.47
CA ALA A 169 12.41 0.50 -3.18
C ALA A 169 12.74 -0.96 -2.82
N ASN A 170 12.77 -1.28 -1.52
CA ASN A 170 13.02 -2.65 -1.06
C ASN A 170 11.92 -3.63 -1.51
N PHE A 171 10.65 -3.20 -1.48
CA PHE A 171 9.53 -4.00 -1.97
C PHE A 171 9.66 -4.31 -3.45
N VAL A 172 9.88 -3.30 -4.30
CA VAL A 172 9.96 -3.49 -5.75
C VAL A 172 11.21 -4.28 -6.14
N GLY A 173 12.35 -4.05 -5.49
CA GLY A 173 13.56 -4.86 -5.69
C GLY A 173 13.33 -6.34 -5.36
N LEU A 174 12.66 -6.62 -4.23
CA LEU A 174 12.28 -7.99 -3.88
C LEU A 174 11.32 -8.60 -4.91
N MET A 175 10.36 -7.83 -5.44
CA MET A 175 9.47 -8.30 -6.51
C MET A 175 10.26 -8.61 -7.79
N ARG A 176 11.21 -7.74 -8.19
CA ARG A 176 12.08 -7.96 -9.35
C ARG A 176 12.76 -9.32 -9.27
N ASP A 177 13.33 -9.64 -8.11
CA ASP A 177 14.09 -10.88 -7.91
C ASP A 177 13.18 -12.11 -7.83
N LEU A 178 12.00 -11.98 -7.22
CA LEU A 178 11.01 -13.06 -7.19
C LEU A 178 10.38 -13.36 -8.56
N CYS A 179 10.23 -12.36 -9.43
CA CYS A 179 9.60 -12.50 -10.75
C CYS A 179 10.45 -13.26 -11.78
N VAL A 180 11.61 -13.81 -11.41
CA VAL A 180 12.35 -14.74 -12.27
C VAL A 180 11.67 -16.10 -12.43
N SER A 181 10.72 -16.42 -11.53
CA SER A 181 9.88 -17.61 -11.59
C SER A 181 8.48 -17.24 -12.09
N ASP A 182 8.03 -17.87 -13.19
CA ASP A 182 6.71 -17.62 -13.79
C ASP A 182 5.57 -17.89 -12.80
N GLU A 183 5.67 -18.94 -11.98
CA GLU A 183 4.67 -19.29 -10.96
C GLU A 183 4.55 -18.18 -9.91
N ILE A 184 5.68 -17.67 -9.43
CA ILE A 184 5.71 -16.60 -8.44
C ILE A 184 5.24 -15.28 -9.05
N ALA A 185 5.59 -15.00 -10.31
CA ALA A 185 5.09 -13.84 -11.04
C ALA A 185 3.55 -13.86 -11.14
N GLU A 186 2.94 -15.02 -11.38
CA GLU A 186 1.49 -15.18 -11.36
C GLU A 186 0.90 -14.95 -9.96
N GLU A 187 1.54 -15.46 -8.90
CA GLU A 187 1.11 -15.23 -7.51
C GLU A 187 1.21 -13.75 -7.10
N ILE A 188 2.32 -13.08 -7.43
CA ILE A 188 2.50 -11.63 -7.23
C ILE A 188 1.38 -10.87 -7.93
N THR A 189 1.08 -11.24 -9.17
CA THR A 189 0.01 -10.64 -9.94
C THR A 189 -1.36 -10.89 -9.31
N ALA A 190 -1.62 -12.10 -8.81
CA ALA A 190 -2.88 -12.42 -8.13
C ALA A 190 -3.04 -11.68 -6.79
N ALA A 191 -1.94 -11.37 -6.11
CA ALA A 191 -1.92 -10.59 -4.88
C ALA A 191 -2.07 -9.06 -5.09
N GLY A 192 -2.18 -8.58 -6.33
CA GLY A 192 -2.23 -7.15 -6.65
C GLY A 192 -0.85 -6.47 -6.66
N GLY A 193 0.22 -7.25 -6.79
CA GLY A 193 1.59 -6.75 -6.79
C GLY A 193 1.92 -5.88 -8.00
N VAL A 194 1.33 -6.15 -9.17
CA VAL A 194 1.53 -5.31 -10.38
C VAL A 194 1.03 -3.90 -10.13
N GLU A 195 -0.20 -3.76 -9.63
CA GLU A 195 -0.80 -2.48 -9.29
C GLU A 195 0.00 -1.76 -8.20
N ARG A 196 0.56 -2.49 -7.22
CA ARG A 196 1.44 -1.89 -6.21
C ARG A 196 2.76 -1.39 -6.78
N ILE A 197 3.40 -2.13 -7.68
CA ILE A 197 4.64 -1.69 -8.34
C ILE A 197 4.38 -0.39 -9.12
N ILE A 198 3.26 -0.31 -9.85
CA ILE A 198 2.89 0.91 -10.59
C ILE A 198 2.55 2.07 -9.65
N ASP A 199 1.82 1.83 -8.57
CA ASP A 199 1.51 2.88 -7.60
C ASP A 199 2.76 3.39 -6.88
N ALA A 200 3.73 2.51 -6.56
CA ALA A 200 5.02 2.90 -6.03
C ALA A 200 5.77 3.83 -7.00
N ALA A 201 5.75 3.51 -8.29
CA ALA A 201 6.34 4.34 -9.33
C ALA A 201 5.67 5.72 -9.43
N HIS A 202 4.35 5.79 -9.27
CA HIS A 202 3.64 7.08 -9.27
C HIS A 202 3.88 7.89 -8.00
N ALA A 203 3.94 7.25 -6.83
CA ALA A 203 4.15 7.92 -5.55
C ALA A 203 5.58 8.43 -5.38
N HIS A 204 6.57 7.68 -5.89
CA HIS A 204 8.00 7.95 -5.70
C HIS A 204 8.73 8.16 -7.03
N TYR A 205 8.02 8.74 -7.98
CA TYR A 205 8.49 8.93 -9.35
C TYR A 205 9.85 9.66 -9.46
N ASP A 206 10.11 10.62 -8.56
CA ASP A 206 11.37 11.40 -8.55
C ASP A 206 12.51 10.70 -7.79
N VAL A 207 12.31 9.46 -7.32
CA VAL A 207 13.30 8.64 -6.62
C VAL A 207 13.92 7.64 -7.61
N PRO A 208 15.16 7.86 -8.08
CA PRO A 208 15.77 7.05 -9.13
C PRO A 208 15.83 5.56 -8.78
N ASP A 209 16.16 5.24 -7.52
CA ASP A 209 16.27 3.85 -7.05
C ASP A 209 14.93 3.10 -7.21
N VAL A 210 13.81 3.74 -6.84
CA VAL A 210 12.47 3.13 -7.02
C VAL A 210 12.18 2.93 -8.50
N MET A 211 12.45 3.93 -9.34
CA MET A 211 12.16 3.85 -10.78
C MET A 211 13.02 2.82 -11.51
N MET A 212 14.28 2.63 -11.09
CA MET A 212 15.17 1.59 -11.60
C MET A 212 14.59 0.21 -11.30
N GLU A 213 14.24 -0.04 -10.04
CA GLU A 213 13.67 -1.32 -9.62
C GLU A 213 12.31 -1.59 -10.27
N VAL A 214 11.48 -0.56 -10.44
CA VAL A 214 10.20 -0.66 -11.16
C VAL A 214 10.42 -1.09 -12.60
N ALA A 215 11.37 -0.47 -13.30
CA ALA A 215 11.65 -0.80 -14.69
C ALA A 215 12.12 -2.26 -14.84
N ASP A 216 12.98 -2.73 -13.96
CA ASP A 216 13.46 -4.11 -13.96
C ASP A 216 12.39 -5.12 -13.54
N ALA A 217 11.55 -4.79 -12.56
CA ALA A 217 10.43 -5.63 -12.17
C ALA A 217 9.42 -5.77 -13.32
N ILE A 218 9.07 -4.68 -14.00
CA ILE A 218 8.20 -4.71 -15.19
C ILE A 218 8.82 -5.55 -16.30
N ARG A 219 10.13 -5.42 -16.54
CA ARG A 219 10.85 -6.24 -17.53
C ARG A 219 10.69 -7.73 -17.25
N ASN A 220 10.82 -8.15 -15.99
CA ASN A 220 10.68 -9.56 -15.60
C ASN A 220 9.22 -10.02 -15.69
N LEU A 221 8.28 -9.24 -15.16
CA LEU A 221 6.83 -9.52 -15.19
C LEU A 221 6.28 -9.66 -16.62
N THR A 222 6.76 -8.84 -17.55
CA THR A 222 6.29 -8.83 -18.94
C THR A 222 6.84 -9.97 -19.80
N ALA A 223 7.62 -10.90 -19.22
CA ALA A 223 7.99 -12.15 -19.89
C ALA A 223 6.77 -13.05 -20.17
N SER A 224 5.71 -12.92 -19.37
CA SER A 224 4.42 -13.59 -19.57
C SER A 224 3.43 -12.66 -20.27
N ASP A 225 2.86 -13.08 -21.41
CA ASP A 225 1.88 -12.29 -22.18
C ASP A 225 0.65 -11.88 -21.33
N ASN A 226 0.21 -12.76 -20.42
CA ASN A 226 -0.93 -12.50 -19.56
C ASN A 226 -0.62 -11.39 -18.54
N ILE A 227 0.57 -11.42 -17.94
CA ILE A 227 1.01 -10.41 -16.98
C ILE A 227 1.34 -9.11 -17.72
N ALA A 228 1.90 -9.19 -18.93
CA ALA A 228 2.14 -8.02 -19.77
C ALA A 228 0.85 -7.25 -20.10
N ALA A 229 -0.25 -7.96 -20.35
CA ALA A 229 -1.56 -7.33 -20.52
C ALA A 229 -1.99 -6.56 -19.26
N LYS A 230 -1.82 -7.15 -18.08
CA LYS A 230 -2.13 -6.51 -16.79
C LYS A 230 -1.25 -5.30 -16.49
N VAL A 231 0.04 -5.37 -16.79
CA VAL A 231 0.94 -4.21 -16.71
C VAL A 231 0.43 -3.08 -17.61
N GLY A 232 -0.04 -3.41 -18.82
CA GLY A 232 -0.66 -2.44 -19.73
C GLY A 232 -1.95 -1.83 -19.17
N GLU A 233 -2.83 -2.65 -18.59
CA GLU A 233 -4.08 -2.20 -17.93
C GLU A 233 -3.80 -1.29 -16.73
N ALA A 234 -2.75 -1.59 -15.96
CA ALA A 234 -2.26 -0.80 -14.85
C ALA A 234 -1.49 0.46 -15.29
N ARG A 235 -1.40 0.76 -16.60
CA ARG A 235 -0.70 1.93 -17.16
C ARG A 235 0.82 1.93 -16.94
N GLY A 236 1.42 0.74 -16.87
CA GLY A 236 2.87 0.58 -16.70
C GLY A 236 3.69 1.07 -17.88
N ILE A 237 3.12 1.15 -19.09
CA ILE A 237 3.81 1.72 -20.26
C ILE A 237 4.05 3.22 -20.05
N GLU A 238 3.05 3.94 -19.54
CA GLU A 238 3.19 5.37 -19.24
C GLU A 238 4.26 5.63 -18.19
N VAL A 239 4.34 4.79 -17.16
CA VAL A 239 5.41 4.84 -16.15
C VAL A 239 6.79 4.75 -16.79
N LEU A 240 7.00 3.80 -17.70
CA LEU A 240 8.30 3.62 -18.39
C LEU A 240 8.61 4.78 -19.35
N ILE A 241 7.61 5.29 -20.09
CA ILE A 241 7.79 6.44 -20.97
C ILE A 241 8.17 7.67 -20.16
N ASP A 242 7.43 7.94 -19.08
CA ASP A 242 7.72 9.06 -18.21
C ASP A 242 9.17 8.92 -17.69
N ALA A 243 9.52 7.76 -17.13
CA ALA A 243 10.86 7.49 -16.59
C ALA A 243 11.95 7.82 -17.63
N ALA A 244 11.79 7.29 -18.85
CA ALA A 244 12.72 7.50 -19.95
C ALA A 244 12.82 8.97 -20.40
N THR A 245 11.76 9.76 -20.28
CA THR A 245 11.79 11.18 -20.68
C THR A 245 12.41 12.12 -19.65
N ARG A 246 12.40 11.73 -18.37
CA ARG A 246 12.85 12.62 -17.27
C ARG A 246 14.21 12.22 -16.70
N HIS A 247 14.60 10.96 -16.84
CA HIS A 247 15.92 10.46 -16.43
C HIS A 247 16.91 10.32 -17.59
N VAL A 248 16.69 11.03 -18.71
CA VAL A 248 17.56 11.02 -19.91
C VAL A 248 19.03 11.36 -19.58
N THR A 249 19.29 12.02 -18.45
CA THR A 249 20.60 12.47 -18.00
C THR A 249 21.16 11.73 -16.78
N ASN A 250 20.45 10.73 -16.25
CA ASN A 250 20.96 9.93 -15.14
C ASN A 250 21.90 8.85 -15.70
N GLU A 251 23.13 9.26 -16.04
CA GLU A 251 24.25 8.36 -16.32
C GLU A 251 24.84 7.86 -15.00
N GLU A 252 24.29 6.81 -14.38
CA GLU A 252 25.02 5.97 -13.42
C GLU A 252 24.64 4.49 -13.58
#